data_AF-A0A9N8NCR0-F1
#
_entry.id   AF-A0A9N8NCR0-F1
#
_cell.length_a   1.000
_cell.length_b   1.000
_cell.length_c   1.000
_cell.angle_alpha   90.00
_cell.angle_beta   90.00
_cell.angle_gamma   90.00
#
_symmetry.space_group_name_H-M   'P 1'
#
loop_
_entity.id
_entity.type
_entity.pdbx_description
1 polymer ?
#
loop_
_entity_poly.entity_id
_entity_poly.type
_entity_poly.pdbx_seq_one_letter_code
_entity_poly.pdbx_strand_id
1 'polypeptide(L)'
;MTATVEDGPRVLTRFELNPDTLGYIERFANLMATAGVTVPEPYRGKPGNCAAVTIQALQWGMNPFAVAAKTHFVNNQIGYEAQLIIAAVNTSGLLTGRIDWEWFGDWDHIIGRFVERESKTKKNEHGDPVRYRVPAWNIEDEEGLGVRCFATLRGESKPRVLEIFMKQARVRNSTLWADDPKQQIAYLAGKRWSRLHTSEVVFGVRTPDELEIVGGSERNMGPVDEVRNDEAPGTATRTESVKQRMRRNQREAPPTLDDVLRQIGEAQNADELGAAGELATRLRTPAEKDIARTAYSDKLQASRTVERAGRTGEPQEGDAGAAGVTQAELTFAHVMDSLEKADTFELLDVAADLIRNVANDGQREELEEYYVAKRGKLDAA
;
A
#
# COMPACT_ATOMS: atom_id res chain seq x y z
N MET A 1 -47.89 54.90 -2.30
CA MET A 1 -46.50 54.49 -2.57
C MET A 1 -46.50 53.02 -2.94
N THR A 2 -46.59 52.72 -4.23
CA THR A 2 -46.44 51.38 -4.79
C THR A 2 -44.96 51.03 -4.76
N ALA A 3 -44.55 50.13 -3.86
CA ALA A 3 -43.21 49.58 -3.84
C ALA A 3 -43.02 48.75 -5.12
N THR A 4 -42.21 49.28 -6.02
CA THR A 4 -41.70 48.53 -7.17
C THR A 4 -40.82 47.42 -6.63
N VAL A 5 -41.30 46.17 -6.77
CA VAL A 5 -40.46 44.98 -6.62
C VAL A 5 -39.49 45.01 -7.80
N GLU A 6 -38.25 45.45 -7.55
CA GLU A 6 -37.18 45.30 -8.52
C GLU A 6 -36.90 43.80 -8.70
N ASP A 7 -37.42 43.25 -9.80
CA ASP A 7 -37.13 41.89 -10.26
C ASP A 7 -35.75 41.88 -10.95
N GLY A 8 -34.70 42.12 -10.16
CA GLY A 8 -33.33 41.81 -10.56
C GLY A 8 -33.09 40.30 -10.45
N PRO A 9 -32.16 39.71 -11.24
CA PRO A 9 -31.80 38.32 -11.05
C PRO A 9 -31.41 38.15 -9.59
N ARG A 10 -32.01 37.18 -8.88
CA ARG A 10 -31.61 36.80 -7.53
C ARG A 10 -30.19 36.26 -7.61
N VAL A 11 -29.21 37.17 -7.63
CA VAL A 11 -27.81 36.85 -7.43
C VAL A 11 -27.79 36.29 -6.02
N LEU A 12 -27.63 34.98 -5.88
CA LEU A 12 -27.41 34.36 -4.58
C LEU A 12 -26.29 35.16 -3.93
N THR A 13 -26.64 35.95 -2.92
CA THR A 13 -25.66 36.61 -2.05
C THR A 13 -24.65 35.54 -1.70
N ARG A 14 -23.40 35.76 -2.10
CA ARG A 14 -22.30 34.80 -1.97
C ARG A 14 -22.42 34.12 -0.61
N PHE A 15 -22.55 32.80 -0.60
CA PHE A 15 -22.65 32.04 0.64
C PHE A 15 -21.43 32.37 1.51
N GLU A 16 -21.67 33.01 2.66
CA GLU A 16 -20.65 33.37 3.64
C GLU A 16 -20.74 32.43 4.83
N LEU A 17 -19.60 31.80 5.14
CA LEU A 17 -19.45 30.99 6.34
C LEU A 17 -19.15 31.92 7.52
N ASN A 18 -20.18 32.16 8.33
CA ASN A 18 -20.13 32.92 9.57
C ASN A 18 -20.76 32.11 10.72
N PRO A 19 -20.60 32.51 12.00
CA PRO A 19 -21.14 31.76 13.13
C PRO A 19 -22.66 31.49 13.04
N ASP A 20 -23.42 32.45 12.51
CA ASP A 20 -24.89 32.32 12.39
C ASP A 20 -25.29 31.27 11.34
N THR A 21 -24.61 31.27 10.19
CA THR A 21 -24.82 30.28 9.12
C THR A 21 -24.35 28.91 9.55
N LEU A 22 -23.24 28.80 10.29
CA LEU A 22 -22.80 27.53 10.89
C LEU A 22 -23.84 26.98 11.86
N GLY A 23 -24.40 27.82 12.75
CA GLY A 23 -25.47 27.41 13.64
C GLY A 23 -26.74 27.00 12.90
N TYR A 24 -27.07 27.66 11.79
CA TYR A 24 -28.17 27.25 10.92
C TYR A 24 -27.91 25.89 10.26
N ILE A 25 -26.71 25.68 9.71
CA ILE A 25 -26.30 24.41 9.09
C ILE A 25 -26.39 23.27 10.11
N GLU A 26 -25.90 23.48 11.34
CA GLU A 26 -25.96 22.48 12.39
C GLU A 26 -27.42 22.08 12.72
N ARG A 27 -28.29 23.07 12.94
CA ARG A 27 -29.72 22.81 13.22
C ARG A 27 -30.41 22.09 12.07
N PHE A 28 -30.18 22.55 10.84
CA PHE A 28 -30.77 21.95 9.65
C PHE A 28 -30.24 20.53 9.42
N ALA A 29 -28.95 20.29 9.64
CA ALA A 29 -28.33 18.97 9.53
C ALA A 29 -28.91 17.98 10.54
N ASN A 30 -29.16 18.42 11.78
CA ASN A 30 -29.83 17.61 12.81
C ASN A 30 -31.28 17.28 12.42
N LEU A 31 -32.00 18.23 11.82
CA LEU A 31 -33.34 17.97 11.26
C LEU A 31 -33.26 16.94 10.12
N MET A 32 -32.35 17.12 9.16
CA MET A 32 -32.17 16.20 8.03
C MET A 32 -31.81 14.78 8.51
N ALA A 33 -30.97 14.67 9.55
CA ALA A 33 -30.58 13.38 10.12
C ALA A 33 -31.76 12.61 10.73
N THR A 34 -32.80 13.31 11.21
CA THR A 34 -34.00 12.69 11.79
C THR A 34 -35.14 12.52 10.79
N ALA A 35 -34.99 12.97 9.55
CA ALA A 35 -36.03 12.98 8.51
C ALA A 35 -36.35 11.59 7.90
N GLY A 36 -35.82 10.51 8.49
CA GLY A 36 -36.18 9.12 8.17
C GLY A 36 -36.02 8.77 6.69
N VAL A 37 -37.07 8.24 6.08
CA VAL A 37 -37.07 7.76 4.69
C VAL A 37 -36.90 8.86 3.64
N THR A 38 -37.10 10.12 4.01
CA THR A 38 -36.96 11.26 3.09
C THR A 38 -35.51 11.61 2.76
N VAL A 39 -34.56 11.06 3.51
CA VAL A 39 -33.12 11.15 3.24
C VAL A 39 -32.54 9.76 2.95
N PRO A 40 -31.50 9.65 2.10
CA PRO A 40 -30.81 8.39 1.88
C PRO A 40 -30.21 7.83 3.18
N GLU A 41 -30.11 6.51 3.24
CA GLU A 41 -29.64 5.78 4.43
C GLU A 41 -28.30 6.30 4.99
N PRO A 42 -27.27 6.65 4.18
CA PRO A 42 -26.01 7.18 4.70
C PRO A 42 -26.11 8.53 5.43
N TYR A 43 -27.25 9.24 5.37
CA TYR A 43 -27.49 10.50 6.08
C TYR A 43 -28.31 10.32 7.37
N ARG A 44 -29.08 9.23 7.48
CA ARG A 44 -29.98 8.98 8.62
C ARG A 44 -29.18 8.82 9.91
N GLY A 45 -29.55 9.59 10.94
CA GLY A 45 -28.86 9.63 12.23
C GLY A 45 -27.42 10.15 12.16
N LYS A 46 -26.99 10.72 11.03
CA LYS A 46 -25.60 11.15 10.79
C LYS A 46 -25.56 12.65 10.48
N PRO A 47 -25.67 13.54 11.49
CA PRO A 47 -25.73 14.98 11.28
C PRO A 47 -24.49 15.54 10.58
N GLY A 48 -23.30 14.94 10.76
CA GLY A 48 -22.09 15.34 10.03
C GLY A 48 -22.23 15.18 8.51
N ASN A 49 -22.79 14.05 8.05
CA ASN A 49 -23.05 13.82 6.62
C ASN A 49 -24.11 14.80 6.10
N CYS A 50 -25.15 15.06 6.89
CA CYS A 50 -26.19 16.03 6.56
C CYS A 50 -25.63 17.46 6.45
N ALA A 51 -24.73 17.86 7.35
CA ALA A 51 -24.09 19.16 7.32
C ALA A 51 -23.24 19.34 6.05
N ALA A 52 -22.45 18.31 5.69
CA ALA A 52 -21.63 18.35 4.49
C ALA A 52 -22.46 18.57 3.21
N VAL A 53 -23.55 17.80 3.03
CA VAL A 53 -24.42 17.97 1.85
C VAL A 53 -25.23 19.26 1.91
N THR A 54 -25.58 19.75 3.10
CA THR A 54 -26.26 21.05 3.28
C THR A 54 -25.35 22.20 2.84
N ILE A 55 -24.07 22.17 3.22
CA ILE A 55 -23.08 23.17 2.77
C ILE A 55 -22.96 23.14 1.25
N GLN A 56 -22.84 21.96 0.64
CA GLN A 56 -22.74 21.84 -0.82
C GLN A 56 -24.00 22.36 -1.51
N ALA A 57 -25.18 22.06 -0.97
CA ALA A 57 -26.45 22.52 -1.50
C ALA A 57 -26.57 24.06 -1.42
N LEU A 58 -26.14 24.67 -0.31
CA LEU A 58 -26.12 26.12 -0.16
C LEU A 58 -25.17 26.78 -1.17
N GLN A 59 -24.00 26.19 -1.43
CA GLN A 59 -23.07 26.69 -2.47
C GLN A 59 -23.69 26.66 -3.87
N TRP A 60 -24.47 25.63 -4.20
CA TRP A 60 -25.18 25.54 -5.48
C TRP A 60 -26.52 26.30 -5.50
N GLY A 61 -26.96 26.86 -4.38
CA GLY A 61 -28.28 27.47 -4.25
C GLY A 61 -29.43 26.48 -4.43
N MET A 62 -29.23 25.22 -4.04
CA MET A 62 -30.15 24.10 -4.23
C MET A 62 -30.75 23.62 -2.91
N ASN A 63 -31.86 22.89 -3.01
CA ASN A 63 -32.49 22.25 -1.84
C ASN A 63 -31.61 21.10 -1.31
N PRO A 64 -31.18 21.12 -0.04
CA PRO A 64 -30.34 20.06 0.55
C PRO A 64 -30.91 18.64 0.44
N PHE A 65 -32.23 18.47 0.57
CA PHE A 65 -32.86 17.15 0.43
C PHE A 65 -32.76 16.62 -1.01
N ALA A 66 -32.91 17.51 -2.00
CA ALA A 66 -32.80 17.13 -3.41
C ALA A 66 -31.35 16.79 -3.79
N VAL A 67 -30.38 17.56 -3.25
CA VAL A 67 -28.94 17.28 -3.41
C VAL A 67 -28.59 15.94 -2.76
N ALA A 68 -29.05 15.69 -1.54
CA ALA A 68 -28.83 14.42 -0.84
C ALA A 68 -29.42 13.23 -1.60
N ALA A 69 -30.61 13.35 -2.17
CA ALA A 69 -31.23 12.29 -2.98
C ALA A 69 -30.44 11.93 -4.25
N LYS A 70 -29.48 12.77 -4.65
CA LYS A 70 -28.65 12.63 -5.86
C LYS A 70 -27.18 12.37 -5.54
N THR A 71 -26.91 11.80 -4.35
CA THR A 71 -25.58 11.36 -3.96
C THR A 71 -25.50 9.84 -3.83
N HIS A 72 -24.30 9.31 -4.02
CA HIS A 72 -23.97 7.92 -3.80
C HIS A 72 -22.73 7.82 -2.92
N PHE A 73 -22.73 6.92 -1.94
CA PHE A 73 -21.57 6.71 -1.08
C PHE A 73 -20.72 5.58 -1.66
N VAL A 74 -19.46 5.89 -1.97
CA VAL A 74 -18.48 4.92 -2.45
C VAL A 74 -17.25 5.04 -1.57
N ASN A 75 -16.83 3.95 -0.93
CA ASN A 75 -15.68 3.93 -0.01
C ASN A 75 -15.73 5.05 1.04
N ASN A 76 -16.90 5.23 1.66
CA ASN A 76 -17.16 6.26 2.68
C ASN A 76 -16.97 7.72 2.19
N GLN A 77 -16.91 7.95 0.88
CA GLN A 77 -16.88 9.28 0.26
C GLN A 77 -18.19 9.57 -0.46
N ILE A 78 -18.60 10.84 -0.45
CA ILE A 78 -19.81 11.30 -1.13
C ILE A 78 -19.50 11.55 -2.61
N GLY A 79 -20.13 10.76 -3.48
CA GLY A 79 -20.18 10.99 -4.92
C GLY A 79 -21.46 11.72 -5.31
N TYR A 80 -21.39 12.67 -6.23
CA TYR A 80 -22.54 13.42 -6.73
C TYR A 80 -22.88 12.96 -8.16
N GLU A 81 -24.15 12.68 -8.42
CA GLU A 81 -24.58 12.25 -9.75
C GLU A 81 -24.34 13.32 -10.82
N ALA A 82 -24.04 12.89 -12.05
CA ALA A 82 -23.82 13.79 -13.17
C ALA A 82 -25.01 14.73 -13.43
N GLN A 83 -26.24 14.24 -13.27
CA GLN A 83 -27.48 15.04 -13.40
C GLN A 83 -27.48 16.24 -12.46
N LEU A 84 -27.01 16.07 -11.22
CA LEU A 84 -26.95 17.12 -10.22
C LEU A 84 -25.90 18.17 -10.57
N ILE A 85 -24.73 17.75 -11.04
CA ILE A 85 -23.68 18.67 -11.52
C ILE A 85 -24.18 19.48 -12.71
N ILE A 86 -24.82 18.84 -13.69
CA ILE A 86 -25.41 19.50 -14.85
C ILE A 86 -26.48 20.51 -14.40
N ALA A 87 -27.32 20.15 -13.44
CA ALA A 87 -28.31 21.07 -12.87
C ALA A 87 -27.65 22.28 -12.21
N ALA A 88 -26.62 22.06 -11.39
CA ALA A 88 -25.89 23.13 -10.69
C ALA A 88 -25.26 24.12 -11.68
N VAL A 89 -24.65 23.61 -12.75
CA VAL A 89 -24.06 24.46 -13.80
C VAL A 89 -25.14 25.24 -14.55
N ASN A 90 -26.24 24.58 -14.94
CA ASN A 90 -27.35 25.24 -15.62
C ASN A 90 -28.02 26.34 -14.78
N THR A 91 -28.01 26.23 -13.45
CA THR A 91 -28.59 27.22 -12.54
C THR A 91 -27.58 28.24 -11.99
N SER A 92 -26.29 28.08 -12.29
CA SER A 92 -25.21 28.93 -11.77
C SER A 92 -25.25 30.39 -12.28
N GLY A 93 -25.96 30.65 -13.38
CA GLY A 93 -25.95 31.95 -14.06
C GLY A 93 -24.73 32.20 -14.95
N LEU A 94 -23.76 31.26 -14.98
CA LEU A 94 -22.57 31.34 -15.84
C LEU A 94 -22.87 31.08 -17.31
N LEU A 95 -23.93 30.34 -17.61
CA LEU A 95 -24.33 30.04 -18.99
C LEU A 95 -25.32 31.08 -19.50
N THR A 96 -25.26 31.37 -20.81
CA THR A 96 -26.31 32.14 -21.52
C THR A 96 -27.53 31.28 -21.87
N GLY A 97 -27.30 29.98 -22.09
CA GLY A 97 -28.32 28.96 -22.29
C GLY A 97 -28.16 27.83 -21.28
N ARG A 98 -28.35 26.59 -21.72
CA ARG A 98 -28.10 25.37 -20.94
C ARG A 98 -27.05 24.52 -21.64
N ILE A 99 -26.47 23.58 -20.91
CA ILE A 99 -25.73 22.48 -21.53
C ILE A 99 -26.66 21.73 -22.48
N ASP A 100 -26.18 21.51 -23.70
CA ASP A 100 -26.89 20.81 -24.76
C ASP A 100 -25.99 19.74 -25.39
N TRP A 101 -26.61 18.82 -26.15
CA TRP A 101 -25.94 17.64 -26.69
C TRP A 101 -26.31 17.39 -28.14
N GLU A 102 -25.32 16.90 -28.89
CA GLU A 102 -25.52 16.37 -30.23
C GLU A 102 -24.83 15.02 -30.37
N TRP A 103 -25.61 13.96 -30.59
CA TRP A 103 -25.09 12.62 -30.82
C TRP A 103 -24.68 12.43 -32.27
N PHE A 104 -23.55 11.77 -32.50
CA PHE A 104 -23.05 11.46 -33.83
C PHE A 104 -22.60 9.99 -33.90
N GLY A 105 -22.43 9.50 -35.13
CA GLY A 105 -22.17 8.09 -35.42
C GLY A 105 -23.44 7.26 -35.62
N ASP A 106 -23.25 5.99 -35.97
CA ASP A 106 -24.33 5.04 -36.27
C ASP A 106 -24.81 4.26 -35.03
N TRP A 107 -25.76 4.87 -34.32
CA TRP A 107 -26.28 4.32 -33.06
C TRP A 107 -27.18 3.08 -33.22
N ASP A 108 -27.61 2.72 -34.43
CA ASP A 108 -28.51 1.59 -34.69
C ASP A 108 -27.85 0.23 -34.39
N HIS A 109 -26.52 0.23 -34.27
CA HIS A 109 -25.72 -0.92 -33.88
C HIS A 109 -25.76 -1.22 -32.38
N ILE A 110 -26.16 -0.26 -31.54
CA ILE A 110 -26.14 -0.42 -30.07
C ILE A 110 -27.49 -0.14 -29.41
N ILE A 111 -28.33 0.74 -29.97
CA ILE A 111 -29.64 1.05 -29.40
C ILE A 111 -30.53 -0.19 -29.46
N GLY A 112 -31.10 -0.57 -28.32
CA GLY A 112 -32.03 -1.69 -28.20
C GLY A 112 -31.39 -3.07 -28.27
N ARG A 113 -30.06 -3.18 -28.39
CA ARG A 113 -29.35 -4.46 -28.41
C ARG A 113 -28.90 -4.84 -27.01
N PHE A 114 -29.74 -5.51 -26.24
CA PHE A 114 -29.41 -6.01 -24.90
C PHE A 114 -29.83 -7.45 -24.71
N VAL A 115 -29.13 -8.17 -23.83
CA VAL A 115 -29.50 -9.52 -23.38
C VAL A 115 -29.89 -9.43 -21.91
N GLU A 116 -30.96 -10.13 -21.52
CA GLU A 116 -31.31 -10.30 -20.12
C GLU A 116 -30.46 -11.41 -19.48
N ARG A 117 -29.81 -11.09 -18.37
CA ARG A 117 -29.06 -12.04 -17.55
C ARG A 117 -29.63 -12.11 -16.15
N GLU A 118 -29.57 -13.28 -15.55
CA GLU A 118 -29.98 -13.50 -14.16
C GLU A 118 -28.81 -13.25 -13.21
N SER A 119 -29.06 -12.47 -12.15
CA SER A 119 -28.08 -12.19 -11.12
C SER A 119 -27.80 -13.43 -10.29
N LYS A 120 -26.53 -13.83 -10.24
CA LYS A 120 -26.10 -14.95 -9.38
C LYS A 120 -26.13 -14.60 -7.89
N THR A 121 -26.12 -13.30 -7.57
CA THR A 121 -25.90 -12.81 -6.19
C THR A 121 -27.12 -12.11 -5.62
N LYS A 122 -27.87 -11.35 -6.42
CA LYS A 122 -29.05 -10.62 -5.95
C LYS A 122 -30.31 -11.42 -6.25
N LYS A 123 -31.09 -11.66 -5.19
CA LYS A 123 -32.42 -12.28 -5.26
C LYS A 123 -33.48 -11.22 -4.96
N ASN A 124 -34.62 -11.31 -5.64
CA ASN A 124 -35.80 -10.50 -5.36
C ASN A 124 -36.41 -10.87 -4.01
N GLU A 125 -37.38 -10.09 -3.52
CA GLU A 125 -38.13 -10.38 -2.29
C GLU A 125 -38.80 -11.77 -2.29
N HIS A 126 -39.03 -12.35 -3.47
CA HIS A 126 -39.64 -13.68 -3.65
C HIS A 126 -38.61 -14.82 -3.75
N GLY A 127 -37.31 -14.53 -3.61
CA GLY A 127 -36.24 -15.53 -3.65
C GLY A 127 -35.71 -15.87 -5.05
N ASP A 128 -36.31 -15.31 -6.11
CA ASP A 128 -35.89 -15.50 -7.51
C ASP A 128 -34.68 -14.63 -7.88
N PRO A 129 -33.79 -15.08 -8.78
CA PRO A 129 -32.69 -14.27 -9.32
C PRO A 129 -33.20 -12.97 -9.96
N VAL A 130 -32.58 -11.83 -9.63
CA VAL A 130 -32.90 -10.55 -10.27
C VAL A 130 -32.43 -10.60 -11.73
N ARG A 131 -33.34 -10.40 -12.68
CA ARG A 131 -32.99 -10.22 -14.10
C ARG A 131 -32.52 -8.79 -14.35
N TYR A 132 -31.41 -8.65 -15.06
CA TYR A 132 -30.86 -7.37 -15.48
C TYR A 132 -30.39 -7.42 -16.92
N ARG A 133 -30.50 -6.28 -17.61
CA ARG A 133 -30.10 -6.15 -19.01
C ARG A 133 -28.62 -5.80 -19.09
N VAL A 134 -27.92 -6.47 -20.00
CA VAL A 134 -26.52 -6.20 -20.32
C VAL A 134 -26.39 -5.86 -21.80
N PRO A 135 -25.40 -5.04 -22.19
CA PRO A 135 -25.12 -4.75 -23.59
C PRO A 135 -24.91 -6.03 -24.40
N ALA A 136 -25.53 -6.11 -25.58
CA ALA A 136 -25.40 -7.22 -26.53
C ALA A 136 -24.60 -6.83 -27.79
N TRP A 137 -23.71 -5.84 -27.65
CA TRP A 137 -22.83 -5.36 -28.70
C TRP A 137 -21.36 -5.43 -28.24
N ASN A 138 -20.44 -5.37 -29.19
CA ASN A 138 -19.00 -5.39 -28.92
C ASN A 138 -18.41 -3.97 -28.99
N ILE A 139 -17.17 -3.81 -28.54
CA ILE A 139 -16.48 -2.51 -28.57
C ILE A 139 -16.31 -2.02 -30.01
N GLU A 140 -16.15 -2.91 -30.98
CA GLU A 140 -16.04 -2.60 -32.40
C GLU A 140 -17.30 -1.90 -32.92
N ASP A 141 -18.48 -2.29 -32.43
CA ASP A 141 -19.77 -1.68 -32.78
C ASP A 141 -19.91 -0.24 -32.25
N GLU A 142 -19.01 0.18 -31.35
CA GLU A 142 -18.96 1.54 -30.78
C GLU A 142 -18.05 2.50 -31.56
N GLU A 143 -17.42 2.02 -32.64
CA GLU A 143 -16.53 2.84 -33.45
C GLU A 143 -17.27 4.04 -34.05
N GLY A 144 -16.67 5.23 -33.92
CA GLY A 144 -17.27 6.48 -34.39
C GLY A 144 -18.52 6.95 -33.63
N LEU A 145 -19.00 6.22 -32.61
CA LEU A 145 -20.15 6.65 -31.80
C LEU A 145 -19.70 7.65 -30.74
N GLY A 146 -20.42 8.75 -30.61
CA GLY A 146 -20.09 9.76 -29.61
C GLY A 146 -21.16 10.83 -29.42
N VAL A 147 -20.85 11.75 -28.53
CA VAL A 147 -21.68 12.90 -28.21
C VAL A 147 -20.82 14.15 -28.11
N ARG A 148 -21.32 15.25 -28.67
CA ARG A 148 -20.80 16.60 -28.49
C ARG A 148 -21.63 17.27 -27.42
N CYS A 149 -21.00 17.63 -26.31
CA CYS A 149 -21.59 18.40 -25.23
C CYS A 149 -21.13 19.85 -25.36
N PHE A 150 -22.05 20.80 -25.35
CA PHE A 150 -21.70 22.21 -25.54
C PHE A 150 -22.59 23.16 -24.75
N ALA A 151 -22.02 24.31 -24.40
CA ALA A 151 -22.76 25.46 -23.88
C ALA A 151 -21.97 26.75 -24.10
N THR A 152 -22.65 27.89 -24.07
CA THR A 152 -22.04 29.22 -24.23
C THR A 152 -21.96 29.92 -22.88
N LEU A 153 -20.74 30.23 -22.43
CA LEU A 153 -20.53 31.03 -21.22
C LEU A 153 -20.98 32.48 -21.43
N ARG A 154 -21.45 33.12 -20.36
CA ARG A 154 -21.81 34.54 -20.36
C ARG A 154 -20.59 35.38 -20.71
N GLY A 155 -20.74 36.22 -21.74
CA GLY A 155 -19.66 37.05 -22.26
C GLY A 155 -18.89 36.43 -23.42
N GLU A 156 -19.10 35.14 -23.71
CA GLU A 156 -18.52 34.50 -24.90
C GLU A 156 -19.51 34.50 -26.07
N SER A 157 -19.00 34.65 -27.29
CA SER A 157 -19.81 34.62 -28.52
C SER A 157 -19.89 33.23 -29.16
N LYS A 158 -18.98 32.31 -28.80
CA LYS A 158 -18.91 30.95 -29.33
C LYS A 158 -19.15 29.94 -28.22
N PRO A 159 -19.89 28.84 -28.49
CA PRO A 159 -20.04 27.77 -27.51
C PRO A 159 -18.71 27.06 -27.29
N ARG A 160 -18.47 26.62 -26.06
CA ARG A 160 -17.40 25.67 -25.75
C ARG A 160 -17.93 24.27 -25.98
N VAL A 161 -17.19 23.44 -26.69
CA VAL A 161 -17.61 22.10 -27.13
C VAL A 161 -16.64 21.06 -26.57
N LEU A 162 -17.19 19.96 -26.05
CA LEU A 162 -16.45 18.77 -25.66
C LEU A 162 -17.03 17.56 -26.39
N GLU A 163 -16.19 16.85 -27.13
CA GLU A 163 -16.57 15.63 -27.82
C GLU A 163 -16.05 14.41 -27.05
N ILE A 164 -16.93 13.44 -26.81
CA ILE A 164 -16.59 12.18 -26.15
C ILE A 164 -17.12 11.03 -26.98
N PHE A 165 -16.23 10.08 -27.25
CA PHE A 165 -16.58 8.84 -27.93
C PHE A 165 -17.05 7.79 -26.93
N MET A 166 -17.96 6.92 -27.36
CA MET A 166 -18.47 5.80 -26.55
C MET A 166 -17.33 4.92 -26.04
N LYS A 167 -16.34 4.63 -26.89
CA LYS A 167 -15.11 3.90 -26.52
C LYS A 167 -14.30 4.53 -25.38
N GLN A 168 -14.41 5.85 -25.17
CA GLN A 168 -13.71 6.55 -24.07
C GLN A 168 -14.45 6.43 -22.72
N ALA A 169 -15.70 5.94 -22.72
CA ALA A 169 -16.47 5.69 -21.50
C ALA A 169 -16.05 4.36 -20.86
N ARG A 170 -14.96 4.37 -20.09
CA ARG A 170 -14.39 3.17 -19.47
C ARG A 170 -15.26 2.54 -18.37
N VAL A 171 -15.88 3.35 -17.51
CA VAL A 171 -16.68 2.87 -16.38
C VAL A 171 -18.15 2.85 -16.77
N ARG A 172 -18.75 1.65 -16.75
CA ARG A 172 -20.15 1.40 -17.17
C ARG A 172 -20.89 0.48 -16.21
N ASN A 173 -20.86 0.82 -14.93
CA ASN A 173 -21.38 -0.03 -13.86
C ASN A 173 -22.91 0.02 -13.70
N SER A 174 -23.59 0.90 -14.44
CA SER A 174 -25.05 0.97 -14.47
C SER A 174 -25.63 0.10 -15.59
N THR A 175 -26.70 -0.64 -15.32
CA THR A 175 -27.47 -1.38 -16.34
C THR A 175 -28.07 -0.44 -17.38
N LEU A 176 -28.25 0.85 -17.04
CA LEU A 176 -28.70 1.88 -17.97
C LEU A 176 -27.74 2.09 -19.15
N TRP A 177 -26.48 1.66 -19.07
CA TRP A 177 -25.60 1.66 -20.23
C TRP A 177 -26.07 0.69 -21.32
N ALA A 178 -26.84 -0.34 -20.97
CA ALA A 178 -27.51 -1.24 -21.92
C ALA A 178 -28.86 -0.69 -22.38
N ASP A 179 -29.66 -0.15 -21.45
CA ASP A 179 -31.03 0.31 -21.73
C ASP A 179 -31.07 1.65 -22.48
N ASP A 180 -30.26 2.62 -22.06
CA ASP A 180 -30.23 3.99 -22.61
C ASP A 180 -28.78 4.50 -22.70
N PRO A 181 -27.97 3.97 -23.64
CA PRO A 181 -26.57 4.34 -23.78
C PRO A 181 -26.39 5.82 -24.18
N LYS A 182 -27.35 6.40 -24.93
CA LYS A 182 -27.32 7.81 -25.34
C LYS A 182 -27.43 8.75 -24.15
N GLN A 183 -28.32 8.46 -23.22
CA GLN A 183 -28.44 9.24 -21.99
C GLN A 183 -27.20 9.11 -21.10
N GLN A 184 -26.67 7.89 -20.93
CA GLN A 184 -25.49 7.67 -20.09
C GLN A 184 -24.25 8.40 -20.60
N ILE A 185 -23.97 8.35 -21.92
CA ILE A 185 -22.84 9.08 -22.49
C ILE A 185 -23.04 10.60 -22.41
N ALA A 186 -24.28 11.09 -22.54
CA ALA A 186 -24.57 12.52 -22.42
C ALA A 186 -24.31 13.02 -20.99
N TYR A 187 -24.66 12.24 -19.97
CA TYR A 187 -24.32 12.56 -18.58
C TYR A 187 -22.82 12.55 -18.31
N LEU A 188 -22.10 11.56 -18.84
CA LEU A 188 -20.63 11.52 -18.78
C LEU A 188 -20.02 12.76 -19.44
N ALA A 189 -20.54 13.17 -20.59
CA ALA A 189 -20.06 14.33 -21.31
C ALA A 189 -20.38 15.64 -20.59
N GLY A 190 -21.60 15.78 -20.07
CA GLY A 190 -22.03 16.93 -19.28
C GLY A 190 -21.12 17.16 -18.09
N LYS A 191 -20.87 16.13 -17.27
CA LYS A 191 -19.99 16.29 -16.10
C LYS A 191 -18.53 16.61 -16.48
N ARG A 192 -18.00 16.03 -17.56
CA ARG A 192 -16.62 16.31 -18.02
C ARG A 192 -16.50 17.72 -18.60
N TRP A 193 -17.51 18.17 -19.33
CA TRP A 193 -17.60 19.55 -19.82
C TRP A 193 -17.66 20.52 -18.64
N SER A 194 -18.51 20.25 -17.64
CA SER A 194 -18.63 21.05 -16.42
C SER A 194 -17.32 21.13 -15.65
N ARG A 195 -16.59 20.01 -15.53
CA ARG A 195 -15.26 19.96 -14.91
C ARG A 195 -14.21 20.78 -15.67
N LEU A 196 -14.33 20.92 -16.98
CA LEU A 196 -13.35 21.62 -17.80
C LEU A 196 -13.62 23.12 -17.90
N HIS A 197 -14.89 23.51 -17.98
CA HIS A 197 -15.29 24.88 -18.33
C HIS A 197 -16.00 25.65 -17.22
N THR A 198 -16.45 24.98 -16.16
CA THR A 198 -17.13 25.58 -15.00
C THR A 198 -16.63 24.96 -13.70
N SER A 199 -15.31 24.82 -13.57
CA SER A 199 -14.64 24.20 -12.41
C SER A 199 -15.01 24.88 -11.09
N GLU A 200 -15.26 26.19 -11.15
CA GLU A 200 -15.72 27.04 -10.06
C GLU A 200 -17.14 26.70 -9.57
N VAL A 201 -17.95 25.99 -10.36
CA VAL A 201 -19.24 25.45 -9.89
C VAL A 201 -19.05 24.06 -9.31
N VAL A 202 -18.21 23.24 -9.95
CA VAL A 202 -18.01 21.84 -9.54
C VAL A 202 -17.20 21.73 -8.25
N PHE A 203 -16.30 22.68 -7.94
CA PHE A 203 -15.49 22.70 -6.71
C PHE A 203 -14.74 21.40 -6.41
N GLY A 204 -14.41 20.62 -7.45
CA GLY A 204 -13.71 19.35 -7.29
C GLY A 204 -14.55 18.22 -6.69
N VAL A 205 -15.88 18.37 -6.57
CA VAL A 205 -16.74 17.25 -6.16
C VAL A 205 -16.53 16.04 -7.06
N ARG A 206 -16.56 14.84 -6.48
CA ARG A 206 -16.35 13.60 -7.22
C ARG A 206 -17.69 13.00 -7.64
N THR A 207 -17.70 12.34 -8.77
CA THR A 207 -18.83 11.52 -9.23
C THR A 207 -18.64 10.07 -8.82
N PRO A 208 -19.72 9.27 -8.69
CA PRO A 208 -19.63 7.90 -8.18
C PRO A 208 -18.62 7.03 -8.95
N ASP A 209 -18.59 7.12 -10.28
CA ASP A 209 -17.66 6.35 -11.11
C ASP A 209 -16.19 6.76 -10.95
N GLU A 210 -15.91 8.02 -10.58
CA GLU A 210 -14.53 8.45 -10.28
C GLU A 210 -14.08 7.91 -8.92
N LEU A 211 -14.99 7.82 -7.95
CA LEU A 211 -14.71 7.24 -6.64
C LEU A 211 -14.47 5.73 -6.74
N GLU A 212 -15.16 5.04 -7.64
CA GLU A 212 -14.97 3.61 -7.89
C GLU A 212 -13.60 3.31 -8.49
N ILE A 213 -13.10 4.16 -9.40
CA ILE A 213 -11.73 4.03 -9.93
C ILE A 213 -10.68 4.24 -8.83
N VAL A 214 -10.84 5.27 -8.00
CA VAL A 214 -9.90 5.56 -6.91
C VAL A 214 -9.94 4.47 -5.84
N GLY A 215 -11.12 3.87 -5.61
CA GLY A 215 -11.31 2.72 -4.74
C GLY A 215 -10.69 1.41 -5.25
N GLY A 216 -10.51 1.29 -6.57
CA GLY A 216 -9.98 0.08 -7.23
C GLY A 216 -8.48 -0.15 -6.99
N SER A 217 -7.79 0.81 -6.40
CA SER A 217 -6.44 0.59 -5.88
C SER A 217 -6.21 1.55 -4.73
N GLU A 218 -6.38 1.07 -3.50
CA GLU A 218 -5.44 1.49 -2.46
C GLU A 218 -4.06 1.09 -2.97
N ARG A 219 -3.40 2.02 -3.68
CA ARG A 219 -1.97 1.89 -3.93
C ARG A 219 -1.37 1.91 -2.55
N ASN A 220 -0.79 0.78 -2.13
CA ASN A 220 0.10 0.78 -0.99
C ASN A 220 1.23 1.76 -1.34
N MET A 221 1.15 2.98 -0.82
CA MET A 221 2.12 4.06 -1.08
C MET A 221 3.42 3.83 -0.30
N GLY A 222 3.65 2.61 0.22
CA GLY A 222 4.62 2.37 1.28
C GLY A 222 4.20 3.05 2.58
N PRO A 223 4.91 2.79 3.69
CA PRO A 223 4.82 3.65 4.85
C PRO A 223 5.19 5.08 4.45
N VAL A 224 4.42 6.06 4.93
CA VAL A 224 4.76 7.48 4.83
C VAL A 224 6.08 7.68 5.56
N ASP A 225 7.12 8.11 4.85
CA ASP A 225 8.24 8.79 5.51
C ASP A 225 7.70 10.09 6.06
N GLU A 226 7.34 10.09 7.35
CA GLU A 226 7.16 11.34 8.08
C GLU A 226 8.48 12.09 7.98
N VAL A 227 8.56 13.08 7.10
CA VAL A 227 9.59 14.13 7.20
C VAL A 227 9.22 14.97 8.42
N ARG A 228 9.41 14.39 9.60
CA ARG A 228 9.67 15.16 10.79
C ARG A 228 10.89 15.99 10.46
N ASN A 229 10.74 17.30 10.59
CA ASN A 229 11.89 18.17 10.67
C ASN A 229 12.70 17.62 11.86
N ASP A 230 13.80 16.94 11.58
CA ASP A 230 14.64 16.30 12.59
C ASP A 230 15.21 17.40 13.50
N GLU A 231 14.48 17.73 14.56
CA GLU A 231 15.17 17.84 15.84
C GLU A 231 15.77 16.47 16.10
N ALA A 232 17.10 16.47 16.17
CA ALA A 232 17.98 15.31 16.26
C ALA A 232 17.38 14.14 17.07
N PRO A 233 17.57 12.89 16.61
CA PRO A 233 17.01 11.72 17.27
C PRO A 233 17.45 11.67 18.73
N GLY A 234 16.46 11.77 19.62
CA GLY A 234 16.60 11.56 21.05
C GLY A 234 17.19 10.17 21.28
N THR A 235 18.44 10.17 21.73
CA THR A 235 19.14 9.01 22.29
C THR A 235 18.22 8.25 23.24
N ALA A 236 17.92 7.00 22.91
CA ALA A 236 17.39 6.04 23.87
C ALA A 236 18.29 6.10 25.11
N THR A 237 17.72 6.51 26.25
CA THR A 237 18.54 6.64 27.46
C THR A 237 19.17 5.30 27.75
N ARG A 238 20.47 5.33 28.07
CA ARG A 238 21.33 4.17 28.39
C ARG A 238 20.71 3.22 29.42
N THR A 239 19.71 3.68 30.16
CA THR A 239 18.94 2.95 31.16
C THR A 239 17.90 1.99 30.55
N GLU A 240 17.22 2.33 29.46
CA GLU A 240 16.18 1.47 28.85
C GLU A 240 16.78 0.31 28.05
N SER A 241 17.85 0.57 27.30
CA SER A 241 18.59 -0.44 26.54
C SER A 241 19.26 -1.48 27.47
N VAL A 242 19.71 -1.07 28.65
CA VAL A 242 20.22 -1.98 29.70
C VAL A 242 19.08 -2.78 30.34
N LYS A 243 17.91 -2.18 30.59
CA LYS A 243 16.73 -2.86 31.17
C LYS A 243 16.16 -3.93 30.22
N GLN A 244 16.21 -3.68 28.91
CA GLN A 244 15.75 -4.60 27.88
C GLN A 244 16.73 -5.77 27.66
N ARG A 245 18.05 -5.52 27.74
CA ARG A 245 19.08 -6.58 27.76
C ARG A 245 18.99 -7.44 29.04
N MET A 246 18.76 -6.82 30.21
CA MET A 246 18.60 -7.56 31.46
C MET A 246 17.33 -8.43 31.50
N ARG A 247 16.22 -7.96 30.91
CA ARG A 247 14.99 -8.77 30.77
C ARG A 247 15.14 -9.96 29.83
N ARG A 248 15.98 -9.86 28.80
CA ARG A 248 16.25 -10.97 27.87
C ARG A 248 17.16 -12.03 28.50
N ASN A 249 18.15 -11.63 29.29
CA ASN A 249 19.04 -12.56 30.01
C ASN A 249 18.41 -13.17 31.30
N GLN A 250 17.29 -12.66 31.79
CA GLN A 250 16.62 -13.20 32.99
C GLN A 250 15.71 -14.42 32.73
N ARG A 251 15.50 -14.82 31.47
CA ARG A 251 14.58 -15.92 31.12
C ARG A 251 15.21 -17.31 31.02
N GLU A 252 16.54 -17.43 31.05
CA GLU A 252 17.22 -18.72 31.23
C GLU A 252 17.81 -18.75 32.64
N ALA A 253 17.30 -19.65 33.48
CA ALA A 253 17.91 -19.90 34.78
C ALA A 253 19.35 -20.41 34.55
N PRO A 254 20.37 -19.81 35.19
CA PRO A 254 21.74 -20.32 35.14
C PRO A 254 21.77 -21.80 35.54
N PRO A 255 22.53 -22.64 34.81
CA PRO A 255 22.62 -24.07 35.13
C PRO A 255 23.15 -24.25 36.55
N THR A 256 22.62 -25.24 37.28
CA THR A 256 23.12 -25.55 38.62
C THR A 256 24.41 -26.36 38.54
N LEU A 257 25.22 -26.35 39.60
CA LEU A 257 26.46 -27.14 39.65
C LEU A 257 26.19 -28.63 39.38
N ASP A 258 25.10 -29.17 39.92
CA ASP A 258 24.71 -30.58 39.74
C ASP A 258 24.38 -30.91 38.28
N ASP A 259 23.73 -29.99 37.55
CA ASP A 259 23.44 -30.18 36.13
C ASP A 259 24.71 -30.22 35.28
N VAL A 260 25.67 -29.34 35.59
CA VAL A 260 26.96 -29.28 34.89
C VAL A 260 27.80 -30.52 35.18
N LEU A 261 27.88 -30.95 36.44
CA LEU A 261 28.63 -32.15 36.82
C LEU A 261 28.04 -33.42 36.20
N ARG A 262 26.71 -33.51 36.13
CA ARG A 262 26.02 -34.62 35.45
C ARG A 262 26.37 -34.66 33.96
N GLN A 263 26.32 -33.53 33.25
CA GLN A 263 26.66 -33.48 31.82
C GLN A 263 28.14 -33.80 31.54
N ILE A 264 29.05 -33.35 32.41
CA ILE A 264 30.47 -33.74 32.32
C ILE A 264 30.63 -35.25 32.54
N GLY A 265 29.89 -35.83 33.49
CA GLY A 265 29.90 -37.26 33.77
C GLY A 265 29.33 -38.12 32.63
N GLU A 266 28.26 -37.66 31.99
CA GLU A 266 27.55 -38.36 30.92
C GLU A 266 28.21 -38.21 29.54
N ALA A 267 29.02 -37.18 29.31
CA ALA A 267 29.69 -36.93 28.03
C ALA A 267 30.49 -38.16 27.54
N GLN A 268 30.22 -38.57 26.30
CA GLN A 268 30.83 -39.75 25.67
C GLN A 268 31.81 -39.40 24.54
N ASN A 269 31.78 -38.16 24.03
CA ASN A 269 32.62 -37.67 22.95
C ASN A 269 33.18 -36.26 23.24
N ALA A 270 34.13 -35.81 22.43
CA ALA A 270 34.83 -34.54 22.63
C ALA A 270 33.90 -33.32 22.49
N ASP A 271 32.87 -33.41 21.64
CA ASP A 271 31.93 -32.32 21.37
C ASP A 271 30.95 -32.12 22.54
N GLU A 272 30.42 -33.19 23.12
CA GLU A 272 29.58 -33.16 24.33
C GLU A 272 30.38 -32.68 25.55
N LEU A 273 31.63 -33.10 25.66
CA LEU A 273 32.52 -32.61 26.70
C LEU A 273 32.75 -31.10 26.52
N GLY A 274 33.05 -30.64 25.30
CA GLY A 274 33.18 -29.22 24.95
C GLY A 274 31.96 -28.37 25.34
N ALA A 275 30.75 -28.85 25.02
CA ALA A 275 29.50 -28.19 25.39
C ALA A 275 29.30 -28.11 26.92
N ALA A 276 29.63 -29.17 27.66
CA ALA A 276 29.58 -29.18 29.12
C ALA A 276 30.61 -28.20 29.74
N GLY A 277 31.77 -28.04 29.09
CA GLY A 277 32.79 -27.05 29.46
C GLY A 277 32.31 -25.61 29.28
N GLU A 278 31.59 -25.31 28.21
CA GLU A 278 30.97 -24.00 28.02
C GLU A 278 29.90 -23.70 29.09
N LEU A 279 29.10 -24.70 29.46
CA LEU A 279 28.10 -24.55 30.52
C LEU A 279 28.73 -24.32 31.90
N ALA A 280 29.87 -24.94 32.18
CA ALA A 280 30.64 -24.68 33.41
C ALA A 280 31.10 -23.21 33.54
N THR A 281 31.37 -22.52 32.42
CA THR A 281 31.75 -21.09 32.46
C THR A 281 30.61 -20.17 32.91
N ARG A 282 29.36 -20.64 32.78
CA ARG A 282 28.12 -19.91 33.09
C ARG A 282 27.64 -20.10 34.55
N LEU A 283 28.36 -20.89 35.37
CA LEU A 283 28.08 -21.05 36.80
C LEU A 283 28.24 -19.73 37.57
N ARG A 284 27.53 -19.59 38.69
CA ARG A 284 27.40 -18.30 39.39
C ARG A 284 28.58 -18.00 40.31
N THR A 285 29.12 -19.01 41.01
CA THR A 285 30.18 -18.79 41.99
C THR A 285 31.55 -19.28 41.50
N PRO A 286 32.66 -18.63 41.90
CA PRO A 286 34.00 -19.10 41.56
C PRO A 286 34.30 -20.53 42.07
N ALA A 287 33.81 -20.87 43.27
CA ALA A 287 34.00 -22.21 43.85
C ALA A 287 33.33 -23.32 43.02
N GLU A 288 32.10 -23.10 42.52
CA GLU A 288 31.42 -24.03 41.63
C GLU A 288 32.17 -24.21 40.30
N LYS A 289 32.76 -23.13 39.77
CA LYS A 289 33.57 -23.19 38.53
C LYS A 289 34.83 -24.01 38.72
N ASP A 290 35.48 -23.91 39.87
CA ASP A 290 36.70 -24.66 40.15
C ASP A 290 36.41 -26.16 40.35
N ILE A 291 35.28 -26.50 40.97
CA ILE A 291 34.79 -27.87 41.06
C ILE A 291 34.47 -28.43 39.66
N ALA A 292 33.76 -27.68 38.83
CA ALA A 292 33.42 -28.09 37.46
C ALA A 292 34.66 -28.23 36.55
N ARG A 293 35.66 -27.34 36.70
CA ARG A 293 36.95 -27.44 35.98
C ARG A 293 37.74 -28.69 36.36
N THR A 294 37.77 -29.01 37.66
CA THR A 294 38.44 -30.22 38.16
C THR A 294 37.78 -31.46 37.55
N ALA A 295 36.45 -31.56 37.64
CA ALA A 295 35.68 -32.65 37.05
C ALA A 295 35.85 -32.76 35.51
N TYR A 296 35.89 -31.63 34.81
CA TYR A 296 36.16 -31.58 33.37
C TYR A 296 37.55 -32.12 33.04
N SER A 297 38.58 -31.68 33.78
CA SER A 297 39.95 -32.13 33.57
C SER A 297 40.11 -33.61 33.87
N ASP A 298 39.47 -34.12 34.92
CA ASP A 298 39.49 -35.54 35.30
C ASP A 298 38.81 -36.40 34.23
N LYS A 299 37.67 -35.96 33.69
CA LYS A 299 36.96 -36.64 32.59
C LYS A 299 37.76 -36.60 31.28
N LEU A 300 38.46 -35.50 31.00
CA LEU A 300 39.34 -35.38 29.83
C LEU A 300 40.56 -36.30 29.94
N GLN A 301 41.16 -36.42 31.13
CA GLN A 301 42.25 -37.37 31.38
C GLN A 301 41.76 -38.82 31.32
N ALA A 302 40.58 -39.12 31.87
CA ALA A 302 39.98 -40.45 31.82
C ALA A 302 39.63 -40.87 30.37
N SER A 303 39.03 -39.98 29.57
CA SER A 303 38.73 -40.25 28.15
C SER A 303 40.01 -40.46 27.33
N ARG A 304 41.05 -39.63 27.54
CA ARG A 304 42.37 -39.83 26.93
C ARG A 304 43.05 -41.13 27.36
N THR A 305 42.87 -41.57 28.60
CA THR A 305 43.45 -42.82 29.10
C THR A 305 42.73 -44.03 28.51
N VAL A 306 41.41 -43.95 28.31
CA VAL A 306 40.61 -44.96 27.59
C VAL A 306 40.97 -45.02 26.10
N GLU A 307 41.15 -43.87 25.44
CA GLU A 307 41.64 -43.82 24.05
C GLU A 307 43.08 -44.34 23.90
N ARG A 308 43.94 -44.10 24.91
CA ARG A 308 45.33 -44.58 24.92
C ARG A 308 45.46 -46.05 25.29
N ALA A 309 44.55 -46.61 26.10
CA ALA A 309 44.46 -48.04 26.40
C ALA A 309 43.82 -48.86 25.25
N GLY A 310 43.04 -48.21 24.38
CA GLY A 310 42.46 -48.82 23.17
C GLY A 310 43.42 -48.93 21.98
N ARG A 311 44.63 -48.34 22.05
CA ARG A 311 45.69 -48.49 21.04
C ARG A 311 46.88 -49.24 21.64
N THR A 312 46.85 -50.57 21.53
CA THR A 312 48.05 -51.41 21.57
C THR A 312 48.67 -51.45 20.17
N GLY A 313 49.91 -50.98 20.04
CA GLY A 313 50.67 -50.98 18.78
C GLY A 313 51.77 -49.91 18.79
N GLU A 314 53.01 -50.38 18.76
CA GLU A 314 54.31 -49.72 18.99
C GLU A 314 54.75 -48.61 17.99
N PRO A 315 55.84 -47.87 18.30
CA PRO A 315 56.06 -46.47 17.94
C PRO A 315 56.90 -46.26 16.67
N GLN A 316 56.76 -45.08 16.06
CA GLN A 316 57.79 -44.55 15.15
C GLN A 316 58.05 -43.06 15.40
N GLU A 317 59.35 -42.79 15.48
CA GLU A 317 60.07 -41.59 15.89
C GLU A 317 59.98 -40.44 14.88
N GLY A 318 60.31 -39.23 15.36
CA GLY A 318 60.62 -38.06 14.54
C GLY A 318 59.96 -36.79 15.10
N ASP A 319 60.29 -36.37 16.31
CA ASP A 319 61.39 -35.44 16.66
C ASP A 319 60.84 -34.03 16.96
N ALA A 320 61.51 -33.41 17.93
CA ALA A 320 61.40 -32.11 18.57
C ALA A 320 60.71 -31.00 17.76
N GLY A 321 60.03 -30.01 18.35
CA GLY A 321 60.09 -29.49 19.70
C GLY A 321 59.46 -28.10 19.69
N ALA A 322 58.83 -27.75 20.82
CA ALA A 322 58.41 -26.42 21.28
C ALA A 322 58.26 -25.23 20.29
N ALA A 323 57.05 -24.65 20.37
CA ALA A 323 56.71 -23.22 20.29
C ALA A 323 56.31 -22.61 18.93
N GLY A 324 55.06 -22.11 18.87
CA GLY A 324 54.64 -21.03 17.97
C GLY A 324 53.44 -21.35 17.06
N VAL A 325 52.28 -20.77 17.37
CA VAL A 325 51.07 -20.77 16.51
C VAL A 325 51.31 -19.84 15.31
N THR A 326 51.04 -20.28 14.08
CA THR A 326 50.82 -19.38 12.92
C THR A 326 49.65 -19.85 12.05
N GLN A 327 48.80 -18.89 11.68
CA GLN A 327 47.64 -19.00 10.79
C GLN A 327 48.10 -19.36 9.37
N ALA A 328 47.41 -20.28 8.68
CA ALA A 328 47.73 -20.64 7.29
C ALA A 328 47.27 -19.53 6.31
N GLU A 329 48.21 -18.93 5.58
CA GLU A 329 47.94 -17.96 4.50
C GLU A 329 47.43 -18.67 3.22
N LEU A 330 46.47 -18.06 2.51
CA LEU A 330 45.87 -18.63 1.30
C LEU A 330 46.73 -18.30 0.06
N THR A 331 46.93 -19.28 -0.81
CA THR A 331 47.76 -19.11 -2.02
C THR A 331 46.94 -18.55 -3.19
N PHE A 332 47.60 -17.78 -4.07
CA PHE A 332 46.98 -17.21 -5.29
C PHE A 332 46.21 -18.24 -6.13
N ALA A 333 46.80 -19.43 -6.33
CA ALA A 333 46.19 -20.50 -7.12
C ALA A 333 44.84 -20.97 -6.54
N HIS A 334 44.71 -20.99 -5.21
CA HIS A 334 43.48 -21.41 -4.55
C HIS A 334 42.37 -20.36 -4.69
N VAL A 335 42.72 -19.08 -4.62
CA VAL A 335 41.76 -17.97 -4.77
C VAL A 335 41.32 -17.83 -6.24
N MET A 336 42.25 -17.99 -7.19
CA MET A 336 41.92 -17.97 -8.62
C MET A 336 40.96 -19.11 -9.01
N ASP A 337 41.23 -20.34 -8.56
CA ASP A 337 40.35 -21.50 -8.79
C ASP A 337 38.94 -21.28 -8.21
N SER A 338 38.85 -20.62 -7.05
CA SER A 338 37.57 -20.26 -6.42
C SER A 338 36.81 -19.19 -7.24
N LEU A 339 37.52 -18.18 -7.74
CA LEU A 339 36.94 -17.15 -8.62
C LEU A 339 36.51 -17.73 -9.97
N GLU A 340 37.24 -18.70 -10.53
CA GLU A 340 36.89 -19.37 -11.80
C GLU A 340 35.63 -20.24 -11.68
N LYS A 341 35.47 -20.95 -10.55
CA LYS A 341 34.31 -21.84 -10.31
C LYS A 341 33.05 -21.11 -9.90
N ALA A 342 33.14 -19.85 -9.46
CA ALA A 342 31.97 -19.04 -9.13
C ALA A 342 31.17 -18.68 -10.39
N ASP A 343 29.94 -19.17 -10.48
CA ASP A 343 29.01 -18.99 -11.62
C ASP A 343 27.82 -18.07 -11.29
N THR A 344 27.72 -17.60 -10.04
CA THR A 344 26.69 -16.68 -9.56
C THR A 344 27.31 -15.49 -8.83
N PHE A 345 26.60 -14.35 -8.76
CA PHE A 345 27.08 -13.15 -8.08
C PHE A 345 27.43 -13.38 -6.61
N GLU A 346 26.62 -14.17 -5.89
CA GLU A 346 26.85 -14.45 -4.47
C GLU A 346 28.13 -15.26 -4.25
N LEU A 347 28.37 -16.29 -5.07
CA LEU A 347 29.59 -17.09 -4.99
C LEU A 347 30.83 -16.31 -5.42
N LEU A 348 30.67 -15.40 -6.38
CA LEU A 348 31.76 -14.56 -6.86
C LEU A 348 32.19 -13.53 -5.80
N ASP A 349 31.24 -12.93 -5.09
CA ASP A 349 31.51 -11.97 -4.02
C ASP A 349 32.15 -12.64 -2.80
N VAL A 350 31.73 -13.87 -2.45
CA VAL A 350 32.38 -14.67 -1.40
C VAL A 350 33.81 -15.07 -1.78
N ALA A 351 34.05 -15.43 -3.04
CA ALA A 351 35.39 -15.72 -3.53
C ALA A 351 36.29 -14.46 -3.54
N ALA A 352 35.71 -13.28 -3.77
CA ALA A 352 36.44 -12.01 -3.72
C ALA A 352 36.93 -11.64 -2.31
N ASP A 353 36.19 -12.01 -1.25
CA ASP A 353 36.63 -11.81 0.13
C ASP A 353 37.94 -12.56 0.46
N LEU A 354 38.19 -13.69 -0.22
CA LEU A 354 39.40 -14.49 -0.04
C LEU A 354 40.66 -13.81 -0.60
N ILE A 355 40.52 -12.84 -1.52
CA ILE A 355 41.65 -12.11 -2.13
C ILE A 355 42.49 -11.40 -1.06
N ARG A 356 41.83 -10.86 -0.02
CA ARG A 356 42.51 -10.13 1.08
C ARG A 356 43.50 -10.99 1.87
N ASN A 357 43.33 -12.31 1.82
CA ASN A 357 44.15 -13.28 2.55
C ASN A 357 45.35 -13.79 1.72
N VAL A 358 45.55 -13.29 0.51
CA VAL A 358 46.76 -13.53 -0.30
C VAL A 358 47.86 -12.56 0.15
N ALA A 359 49.05 -13.11 0.42
CA ALA A 359 50.14 -12.36 1.03
C ALA A 359 50.82 -11.34 0.09
N ASN A 360 50.77 -11.55 -1.24
CA ASN A 360 51.44 -10.69 -2.22
C ASN A 360 50.47 -9.67 -2.82
N ASP A 361 50.81 -8.37 -2.68
CA ASP A 361 50.01 -7.24 -3.16
C ASP A 361 49.75 -7.26 -4.67
N GLY A 362 50.76 -7.59 -5.49
CA GLY A 362 50.59 -7.65 -6.95
C GLY A 362 49.65 -8.78 -7.39
N GLN A 363 49.68 -9.90 -6.66
CA GLN A 363 48.76 -11.02 -6.90
C GLN A 363 47.32 -10.68 -6.50
N ARG A 364 47.12 -9.80 -5.51
CA ARG A 364 45.78 -9.31 -5.14
C ARG A 364 45.20 -8.42 -6.21
N GLU A 365 46.00 -7.51 -6.76
CA GLU A 365 45.58 -6.62 -7.84
C GLU A 365 45.15 -7.41 -9.09
N GLU A 366 45.91 -8.44 -9.47
CA GLU A 366 45.54 -9.35 -10.57
C GLU A 366 44.21 -10.10 -10.31
N LEU A 367 43.98 -10.57 -9.08
CA LEU A 367 42.72 -11.24 -8.71
C LEU A 367 41.53 -10.28 -8.68
N GLU A 368 41.73 -9.03 -8.25
CA GLU A 368 40.71 -7.98 -8.25
C GLU A 368 40.32 -7.59 -9.67
N GLU A 369 41.29 -7.42 -10.58
CA GLU A 369 41.02 -7.18 -12.00
C GLU A 369 40.23 -8.34 -12.63
N TYR A 370 40.61 -9.58 -12.33
CA TYR A 370 39.90 -10.76 -12.81
C TYR A 370 38.45 -10.81 -12.31
N TYR A 371 38.24 -10.52 -11.03
CA TYR A 371 36.92 -10.43 -10.41
C TYR A 371 36.04 -9.37 -11.09
N VAL A 372 36.55 -8.15 -11.31
CA VAL A 372 35.80 -7.07 -11.98
C VAL A 372 35.44 -7.46 -13.42
N ALA A 373 36.38 -8.06 -14.16
CA ALA A 373 36.12 -8.53 -15.52
C ALA A 373 35.07 -9.65 -15.58
N LYS A 374 35.07 -10.56 -14.60
CA LYS A 374 34.12 -11.68 -14.55
C LYS A 374 32.73 -11.21 -14.09
N ARG A 375 32.65 -10.29 -13.13
CA ARG A 375 31.40 -9.67 -12.69
C ARG A 375 30.72 -8.93 -13.85
N GLY A 376 31.48 -8.17 -14.64
CA GLY A 376 30.95 -7.50 -15.83
C GLY A 376 30.44 -8.45 -16.92
N LYS A 377 31.02 -9.65 -17.05
CA LYS A 377 30.49 -10.69 -17.97
C LYS A 377 29.19 -11.32 -17.47
N LEU A 378 29.05 -11.51 -16.16
CA LEU A 378 27.82 -12.01 -15.53
C LEU A 378 26.68 -10.99 -15.56
N ASP A 379 26.98 -9.69 -15.48
CA ASP A 379 25.98 -8.62 -15.64
C ASP A 379 25.46 -8.50 -17.09
N ALA A 380 26.25 -8.96 -18.08
CA ALA A 380 25.93 -8.87 -19.50
C ALA A 380 25.33 -10.16 -20.10
N ALA A 381 25.30 -11.25 -19.33
CA ALA A 381 24.72 -12.55 -19.70
C ALA A 381 23.31 -12.69 -19.12
#